data_AF-A0AAN8XJK4-F1
#
_entry.id   AF-A0AAN8XJK4-F1
#
_cell.length_a   1.000
_cell.length_b   1.000
_cell.length_c   1.000
_cell.angle_alpha   90.00
_cell.angle_beta   90.00
_cell.angle_gamma   90.00
#
_symmetry.space_group_name_H-M   'P 1'
#
loop_
_entity.id
_entity.type
_entity.pdbx_description
1 polymer ?
#
loop_
_entity_poly.entity_id
_entity_poly.type
_entity_poly.pdbx_seq_one_letter_code
_entity_poly.pdbx_strand_id
1 'polypeptide(L)'
;MGIDWIDYGLVVDPIWLVPTRSVSWSQGQIAPCKALMFRKQNPDGGKFQNCLLVRPNGLYDTECKKSSCSACHTTAGNTWTLRGICEEEEQMYYFDVVREPLAFRGYGEYLVEKMDNAWVWFNTVTNTTKATIQTGYPIGRMEWDVKISRVSSGTES
;
A
#
# COMPACT_ATOMS: atom_id res chain seq x y z
N MET A 1 16.04 -23.03 -7.28
CA MET A 1 14.82 -22.78 -8.08
C MET A 1 14.00 -21.78 -7.29
N GLY A 2 14.12 -20.50 -7.63
CA GLY A 2 13.34 -19.43 -7.03
C GLY A 2 12.07 -19.21 -7.84
N ILE A 3 10.93 -19.14 -7.14
CA ILE A 3 9.69 -18.63 -7.69
C ILE A 3 9.61 -17.19 -7.18
N ASP A 4 9.88 -16.23 -8.06
CA ASP A 4 9.60 -14.82 -7.83
C ASP A 4 8.10 -14.61 -8.04
N TRP A 5 7.40 -14.20 -7.00
CA TRP A 5 6.06 -13.62 -7.12
C TRP A 5 6.22 -12.13 -7.37
N ILE A 6 5.90 -11.68 -8.59
CA ILE A 6 5.80 -10.27 -8.94
C ILE A 6 4.32 -9.89 -8.83
N ASP A 7 3.93 -9.26 -7.72
CA ASP A 7 2.61 -8.66 -7.57
C ASP A 7 2.55 -7.34 -8.34
N TYR A 8 1.72 -7.31 -9.38
CA TYR A 8 1.45 -6.13 -10.19
C TYR A 8 0.24 -5.38 -9.63
N GLY A 9 0.46 -4.18 -9.08
CA GLY A 9 -0.60 -3.22 -8.73
C GLY A 9 -0.45 -1.90 -9.51
N LEU A 10 -1.44 -1.55 -10.35
CA LEU A 10 -1.57 -0.28 -11.10
C LEU A 10 -2.91 0.48 -10.82
N VAL A 11 -2.85 1.75 -10.43
CA VAL A 11 -3.93 2.73 -10.18
C VAL A 11 -3.86 3.54 -11.42
N VAL A 12 -5.00 3.61 -12.07
CA VAL A 12 -5.22 4.42 -13.24
C VAL A 12 -6.24 5.49 -12.84
N ASP A 13 -5.72 6.62 -12.39
CA ASP A 13 -6.41 7.91 -12.39
C ASP A 13 -6.49 8.45 -13.83
N PRO A 14 -7.43 9.37 -14.15
CA PRO A 14 -7.98 9.50 -15.49
C PRO A 14 -6.92 9.71 -16.56
N ILE A 15 -6.81 8.67 -17.39
CA ILE A 15 -6.07 8.72 -18.64
C ILE A 15 -6.82 9.65 -19.58
N TRP A 16 -6.07 10.41 -20.35
CA TRP A 16 -6.62 11.17 -21.45
C TRP A 16 -6.24 10.43 -22.73
N LEU A 17 -7.23 9.74 -23.32
CA LEU A 17 -7.10 9.28 -24.70
C LEU A 17 -7.22 10.50 -25.59
N VAL A 18 -6.06 11.06 -25.96
CA VAL A 18 -5.96 12.04 -27.04
C VAL A 18 -6.29 11.31 -28.35
N PRO A 19 -6.84 11.95 -29.40
CA PRO A 19 -7.09 11.32 -30.71
C PRO A 19 -5.82 10.85 -31.46
N THR A 20 -4.71 10.71 -30.74
CA THR A 20 -3.44 10.18 -31.19
C THR A 20 -3.27 8.77 -30.64
N ARG A 21 -2.56 7.91 -31.37
CA ARG A 21 -2.37 6.47 -31.10
C ARG A 21 -1.51 6.19 -29.84
N SER A 22 -1.88 6.78 -28.71
CA SER A 22 -1.07 6.89 -27.50
C SER A 22 -1.96 6.99 -26.27
N VAL A 23 -1.50 6.38 -25.18
CA VAL A 23 -2.07 6.50 -23.84
C VAL A 23 -1.18 7.42 -23.02
N SER A 24 -1.75 8.42 -22.37
CA SER A 24 -1.04 9.26 -21.39
C SER A 24 -1.36 8.79 -19.98
N TRP A 25 -0.32 8.50 -19.20
CA TRP A 25 -0.43 8.25 -17.77
C TRP A 25 -0.62 9.57 -17.01
N SER A 26 -1.13 9.49 -15.78
CA SER A 26 -1.38 10.65 -14.91
C SER A 26 -0.12 11.46 -14.60
N GLN A 27 1.06 10.83 -14.67
CA GLN A 27 2.37 11.47 -14.48
C GLN A 27 2.94 12.11 -15.77
N GLY A 28 2.15 12.19 -16.85
CA GLY A 28 2.56 12.78 -18.12
C GLY A 28 3.44 11.89 -19.00
N GLN A 29 3.72 10.64 -18.56
CA GLN A 29 4.37 9.64 -19.41
C GLN A 29 3.41 9.21 -20.53
N ILE A 30 3.92 9.04 -21.75
CA ILE A 30 3.12 8.63 -22.91
C ILE A 30 3.58 7.25 -23.39
N ALA A 31 2.67 6.28 -23.40
CA ALA A 31 2.91 4.96 -23.95
C ALA A 31 2.29 4.82 -25.35
N PRO A 32 3.04 4.29 -26.35
CA PRO A 32 2.47 4.00 -27.66
C PRO A 32 1.49 2.82 -27.56
N CYS A 33 0.36 2.86 -28.29
CA CYS A 33 -0.65 1.79 -28.22
C CYS A 33 -0.11 0.39 -28.55
N LYS A 34 0.94 0.29 -29.37
CA LYS A 34 1.59 -0.99 -29.73
C LYS A 34 2.30 -1.66 -28.56
N ALA A 35 2.67 -0.90 -27.52
CA ALA A 35 3.33 -1.43 -26.33
C ALA A 35 2.33 -1.91 -25.26
N LEU A 36 1.03 -1.68 -25.46
CA LEU A 36 -0.01 -1.99 -24.50
C LEU A 36 -0.81 -3.22 -24.95
N MET A 37 -1.03 -4.14 -24.02
CA MET A 37 -1.80 -5.37 -24.28
C MET A 37 -3.30 -5.13 -24.13
N PHE A 38 -3.88 -4.40 -25.07
CA PHE A 38 -5.33 -4.30 -25.17
C PHE A 38 -5.96 -5.65 -25.52
N ARG A 39 -7.15 -5.89 -24.97
CA ARG A 39 -7.99 -6.99 -25.43
C ARG A 39 -8.36 -6.77 -26.90
N LYS A 40 -8.57 -7.87 -27.63
CA LYS A 40 -9.15 -7.83 -28.98
C LYS A 40 -10.40 -6.94 -29.01
N GLN A 41 -10.47 -6.02 -29.97
CA GLN A 41 -11.50 -4.97 -30.13
C GLN A 41 -11.38 -3.78 -29.17
N ASN A 42 -10.34 -3.68 -28.32
CA ASN A 42 -10.06 -2.50 -27.51
C ASN A 42 -8.75 -1.82 -27.97
N PRO A 43 -8.57 -0.49 -27.80
CA PRO A 43 -9.63 0.44 -27.45
C PRO A 43 -10.70 0.47 -28.56
N ASP A 44 -11.97 0.42 -28.19
CA ASP A 44 -13.06 0.27 -29.16
C ASP A 44 -13.52 1.63 -29.74
N GLY A 45 -13.20 2.72 -29.03
CA GLY A 45 -13.44 4.09 -29.48
C GLY A 45 -14.92 4.43 -29.72
N GLY A 46 -15.84 3.55 -29.32
CA GLY A 46 -17.26 3.65 -29.64
C GLY A 46 -18.04 4.61 -28.74
N LYS A 47 -17.44 5.01 -27.61
CA LYS A 47 -17.98 5.97 -26.63
C LYS A 47 -16.83 6.81 -26.04
N PHE A 48 -17.14 7.93 -25.39
CA PHE A 48 -16.16 8.71 -24.61
C PHE A 48 -15.66 7.90 -23.40
N GLN A 49 -14.75 6.95 -23.66
CA GLN A 49 -14.18 6.01 -22.71
C GLN A 49 -12.68 6.29 -22.59
N ASN A 50 -12.34 7.35 -21.85
CA ASN A 50 -10.96 7.84 -21.80
C ASN A 50 -10.11 7.17 -20.71
N CYS A 51 -10.69 6.31 -19.85
CA CYS A 51 -9.96 5.64 -18.78
C CYS A 51 -9.57 4.21 -19.14
N LEU A 52 -8.46 3.71 -18.57
CA LEU A 52 -8.08 2.30 -18.71
C LEU A 52 -8.57 1.47 -17.53
N LEU A 53 -8.98 0.24 -17.83
CA LEU A 53 -9.24 -0.80 -16.84
C LEU A 53 -8.37 -2.01 -17.14
N VAL A 54 -7.70 -2.52 -16.10
CA VAL A 54 -6.92 -3.77 -16.17
C VAL A 54 -7.81 -4.93 -15.77
N ARG A 55 -7.79 -6.03 -16.55
CA ARG A 55 -8.41 -7.31 -16.21
C ARG A 55 -7.47 -8.46 -16.58
N PRO A 56 -7.73 -9.70 -16.10
CA PRO A 56 -6.88 -10.85 -16.39
C PRO A 56 -6.63 -11.14 -17.88
N ASN A 57 -7.51 -10.67 -18.77
CA ASN A 57 -7.43 -10.89 -20.21
C ASN A 57 -7.02 -9.64 -21.02
N GLY A 58 -6.44 -8.62 -20.37
CA GLY A 58 -5.86 -7.45 -21.00
C GLY A 58 -6.48 -6.12 -20.58
N LEU A 59 -6.09 -5.07 -21.32
CA LEU A 59 -6.53 -3.69 -21.11
C LEU A 59 -7.82 -3.38 -21.87
N TYR A 60 -8.65 -2.53 -21.27
CA TYR A 60 -9.92 -2.05 -21.78
C TYR A 60 -9.98 -0.53 -21.68
N ASP A 61 -10.55 0.12 -22.68
CA ASP A 61 -11.07 1.48 -22.51
C ASP A 61 -12.41 1.45 -21.76
N THR A 62 -12.62 2.41 -20.87
CA THR A 62 -13.83 2.48 -20.06
C THR A 62 -14.19 3.91 -19.65
N GLU A 63 -15.41 4.07 -19.13
CA GLU A 63 -15.88 5.34 -18.58
C GLU A 63 -15.19 5.61 -17.24
N CYS A 64 -14.62 6.81 -17.08
CA CYS A 64 -13.89 7.19 -15.87
C CYS A 64 -14.76 7.24 -14.60
N LYS A 65 -16.09 7.39 -14.74
CA LYS A 65 -17.03 7.44 -13.60
C LYS A 65 -17.43 6.06 -13.08
N LYS A 66 -16.92 4.98 -13.68
CA LYS A 66 -17.26 3.62 -13.28
C LYS A 66 -16.52 3.24 -12.01
N SER A 67 -17.26 2.79 -11.00
CA SER A 67 -16.67 2.26 -9.77
C SER A 67 -15.85 1.00 -10.07
N SER A 68 -14.57 1.02 -9.68
CA SER A 68 -13.64 -0.10 -9.87
C SER A 68 -12.50 -0.01 -8.86
N CYS A 69 -11.83 -1.14 -8.61
CA CYS A 69 -10.58 -1.16 -7.85
C CYS A 69 -9.46 -0.49 -8.67
N SER A 70 -8.54 0.16 -7.98
CA SER A 70 -7.38 0.83 -8.54
C SER A 70 -6.14 0.45 -7.70
N ALA A 71 -4.93 0.40 -8.27
CA ALA A 71 -3.72 -0.02 -7.51
C ALA A 71 -2.47 0.93 -7.49
N CYS A 72 -2.25 1.72 -6.44
CA CYS A 72 -1.30 2.85 -6.46
C CYS A 72 0.15 2.47 -6.85
N HIS A 73 0.78 3.24 -7.75
CA HIS A 73 2.24 3.21 -7.88
C HIS A 73 2.86 4.20 -6.89
N THR A 74 3.47 3.68 -5.84
CA THR A 74 4.37 4.45 -4.99
C THR A 74 5.80 4.18 -5.46
N THR A 75 6.65 5.20 -5.48
CA THR A 75 8.09 4.95 -5.61
C THR A 75 8.46 4.02 -4.46
N ALA A 76 9.10 2.89 -4.75
CA ALA A 76 9.59 1.98 -3.70
C ALA A 76 10.48 2.79 -2.74
N GLY A 77 9.88 3.21 -1.62
CA GLY A 77 10.63 3.71 -0.50
C GLY A 77 11.42 2.55 0.09
N ASN A 78 12.36 2.86 0.97
CA ASN A 78 12.89 1.84 1.87
C ASN A 78 11.75 1.46 2.83
N THR A 79 10.82 0.60 2.40
CA THR A 79 9.77 0.06 3.24
C THR A 79 10.42 -0.81 4.30
N TRP A 80 10.11 -0.55 5.56
CA TRP A 80 10.58 -1.33 6.70
C TRP A 80 9.51 -2.32 7.11
N THR A 81 9.94 -3.50 7.55
CA THR A 81 9.02 -4.54 8.01
C THR A 81 9.26 -4.80 9.49
N LEU A 82 8.21 -4.64 10.31
CA LEU A 82 8.25 -5.06 11.70
C LEU A 82 7.99 -6.57 11.78
N ARG A 83 9.04 -7.35 12.04
CA ARG A 83 8.95 -8.82 12.09
C ARG A 83 8.63 -9.30 13.51
N GLY A 84 7.94 -10.44 13.58
CA GLY A 84 7.62 -11.10 14.86
C GLY A 84 6.30 -10.66 15.51
N ILE A 85 5.46 -9.95 14.76
CA ILE A 85 4.09 -9.58 15.20
C ILE A 85 3.07 -10.52 14.57
N CYS A 86 1.94 -10.73 15.26
CA CYS A 86 0.84 -11.58 14.82
C CYS A 86 -0.29 -10.71 14.27
N GLU A 87 -0.15 -10.24 13.04
CA GLU A 87 -1.19 -9.49 12.32
C GLU A 87 -1.71 -10.32 11.15
N GLU A 88 -3.01 -10.22 10.87
CA GLU A 88 -3.65 -10.96 9.78
C GLU A 88 -3.32 -10.36 8.40
N GLU A 89 -3.23 -9.03 8.33
CA GLU A 89 -3.01 -8.30 7.09
C GLU A 89 -1.57 -7.83 6.95
N GLU A 90 -0.96 -8.05 5.79
CA GLU A 90 0.46 -7.72 5.58
C GLU A 90 0.77 -6.23 5.74
N GLN A 91 -0.17 -5.38 5.34
CA GLN A 91 -0.05 -3.93 5.46
C GLN A 91 0.13 -3.45 6.89
N MET A 92 -0.26 -4.24 7.89
CA MET A 92 -0.11 -3.87 9.30
C MET A 92 1.33 -3.90 9.78
N TYR A 93 2.24 -4.58 9.08
CA TYR A 93 3.66 -4.63 9.45
C TYR A 93 4.61 -3.89 8.48
N TYR A 94 4.08 -3.17 7.50
CA TYR A 94 4.87 -2.31 6.61
C TYR A 94 4.91 -0.87 7.10
N PHE A 95 6.11 -0.28 7.11
CA PHE A 95 6.38 1.05 7.64
C PHE A 95 7.20 1.92 6.68
N ASP A 96 6.84 3.20 6.60
CA ASP A 96 7.68 4.25 6.03
C ASP A 96 8.44 5.00 7.13
N VAL A 97 9.65 5.47 6.81
CA VAL A 97 10.41 6.35 7.71
C VAL A 97 9.96 7.79 7.55
N VAL A 98 9.47 8.36 8.64
CA VAL A 98 9.29 9.80 8.81
C VAL A 98 10.57 10.34 9.42
N ARG A 99 11.16 11.38 8.83
CA ARG A 99 12.47 11.91 9.27
C ARG A 99 12.36 12.91 10.42
N GLU A 100 11.29 13.70 10.45
CA GLU A 100 11.12 14.81 11.39
C GLU A 100 9.65 14.90 11.87
N PRO A 101 9.35 14.49 13.12
CA PRO A 101 10.24 13.74 14.01
C PRO A 101 10.59 12.36 13.44
N LEU A 102 11.72 11.78 13.87
CA LEU A 102 12.09 10.43 13.45
C LEU A 102 11.05 9.43 13.97
N ALA A 103 10.32 8.82 13.05
CA ALA A 103 9.29 7.82 13.35
C ALA A 103 9.17 6.81 12.21
N PHE A 104 8.52 5.69 12.49
CA PHE A 104 8.13 4.69 11.50
C PHE A 104 6.62 4.66 11.46
N ARG A 105 6.03 5.15 10.36
CA ARG A 105 4.58 5.20 10.17
C ARG A 105 4.13 3.97 9.40
N GLY A 106 3.25 3.18 10.01
CA GLY A 106 2.67 2.00 9.39
C GLY A 106 1.69 2.35 8.27
N TYR A 107 1.42 1.40 7.38
CA TYR A 107 0.43 1.58 6.31
C TYR A 107 -1.00 1.38 6.83
N GLY A 108 -1.14 0.58 7.89
CA GLY A 108 -2.37 0.49 8.69
C GLY A 108 -2.37 1.44 9.88
N GLU A 109 -2.74 0.92 11.04
CA GLU A 109 -3.05 1.72 12.22
C GLU A 109 -1.84 2.00 13.13
N TYR A 110 -0.66 1.50 12.79
CA TYR A 110 0.49 1.47 13.69
C TYR A 110 1.47 2.63 13.49
N LEU A 111 2.07 3.08 14.59
CA LEU A 111 3.14 4.05 14.62
C LEU A 111 4.22 3.58 15.61
N VAL A 112 5.48 3.71 15.21
CA VAL A 112 6.63 3.59 16.10
C VAL A 112 7.31 4.95 16.17
N GLU A 113 7.23 5.60 17.32
CA GLU A 113 7.87 6.89 17.52
C GLU A 113 8.54 6.98 18.88
N LYS A 114 9.40 7.98 19.05
CA LYS A 114 10.07 8.22 20.31
C LYS A 114 9.17 9.09 21.20
N MET A 115 8.71 8.52 22.31
CA MET A 115 7.96 9.23 23.35
C MET A 115 8.81 9.24 24.62
N ASP A 116 9.06 10.44 25.16
CA ASP A 116 10.01 10.67 26.24
C ASP A 116 11.40 10.07 25.93
N ASN A 117 11.75 8.97 26.58
CA ASN A 117 13.02 8.26 26.42
C ASN A 117 12.86 6.82 25.90
N ALA A 118 11.68 6.44 25.41
CA ALA A 118 11.41 5.11 24.87
C ALA A 118 10.90 5.19 23.44
N TRP A 119 11.21 4.17 22.65
CA TRP A 119 10.49 3.91 21.41
C TRP A 119 9.21 3.18 21.74
N VAL A 120 8.09 3.72 21.27
CA VAL A 120 6.76 3.21 21.56
C VAL A 120 6.14 2.75 20.25
N TRP A 121 5.82 1.46 20.17
CA TRP A 121 4.93 0.92 19.15
C TRP A 121 3.51 0.98 19.67
N PHE A 122 2.65 1.76 19.02
CA PHE A 122 1.26 1.93 19.42
C PHE A 122 0.31 1.96 18.23
N ASN A 123 -0.94 1.61 18.49
CA ASN A 123 -2.04 1.69 17.54
C ASN A 123 -2.67 3.08 17.67
N THR A 124 -2.68 3.84 16.58
CA THR A 124 -3.14 5.23 16.51
C THR A 124 -4.66 5.37 16.56
N VAL A 125 -5.40 4.33 16.15
CA VAL A 125 -6.88 4.32 16.14
C VAL A 125 -7.44 4.05 17.53
N THR A 126 -6.91 3.02 18.19
CA THR A 126 -7.32 2.59 19.55
C THR A 126 -6.58 3.34 20.65
N ASN A 127 -5.54 4.11 20.31
CA ASN A 127 -4.63 4.76 21.24
C ASN A 127 -4.04 3.77 22.27
N THR A 128 -3.70 2.56 21.82
CA THR A 128 -3.15 1.49 22.67
C THR A 128 -1.68 1.25 22.39
N THR A 129 -0.84 1.32 23.43
CA THR A 129 0.56 0.90 23.35
C THR A 129 0.64 -0.62 23.22
N LYS A 130 1.31 -1.10 22.17
CA LYS A 130 1.54 -2.53 21.94
C LYS A 130 2.84 -2.98 22.60
N ALA A 131 3.91 -2.21 22.44
CA ALA A 131 5.18 -2.49 23.08
C ALA A 131 6.10 -1.27 23.17
N THR A 132 7.13 -1.38 24.02
CA THR A 132 8.14 -0.32 24.19
C THR A 132 9.57 -0.87 24.13
N ILE A 133 10.51 -0.06 23.65
CA ILE A 133 11.95 -0.28 23.80
C ILE A 133 12.54 0.90 24.58
N GLN A 134 13.22 0.63 25.70
CA GLN A 134 13.83 1.68 26.52
C GLN A 134 15.20 2.15 26.00
N THR A 135 15.93 1.32 25.24
CA THR A 135 17.30 1.63 24.81
C THR A 135 17.55 1.27 23.34
N GLY A 136 18.35 2.10 22.66
CA GLY A 136 18.68 1.89 21.25
C GLY A 136 17.67 2.47 20.26
N TYR A 137 17.80 2.07 18.99
CA TYR A 137 16.88 2.41 17.90
C TYR A 137 16.04 1.18 17.53
N PRO A 138 14.80 1.32 17.04
CA PRO A 138 13.92 0.20 16.72
C PRO A 138 14.29 -0.41 15.36
N ILE A 139 15.58 -0.65 15.14
CA ILE A 139 16.16 -1.17 13.91
C ILE A 139 16.97 -2.42 14.25
N GLY A 140 16.71 -3.51 13.51
CA GLY A 140 17.36 -4.80 13.74
C GLY A 140 16.60 -5.69 14.71
N ARG A 141 17.30 -6.62 15.36
CA ARG A 141 16.73 -7.52 16.36
C ARG A 141 16.77 -6.86 17.73
N MET A 142 15.61 -6.44 18.23
CA MET A 142 15.45 -5.82 19.54
C MET A 142 14.45 -6.61 20.40
N GLU A 143 14.64 -6.56 21.72
CA GLU A 143 13.65 -7.05 22.68
C GLU A 143 12.66 -5.94 23.00
N TRP A 144 11.37 -6.25 22.82
CA TRP A 144 10.27 -5.32 23.04
C TRP A 144 9.51 -5.69 24.31
N ASP A 145 9.28 -4.72 25.18
CA ASP A 145 8.43 -4.89 26.36
C ASP A 145 6.95 -4.85 25.94
N VAL A 146 6.38 -6.02 25.67
CA VAL A 146 5.00 -6.15 25.16
C VAL A 146 3.98 -5.85 26.27
N LYS A 147 2.98 -5.03 25.93
CA LYS A 147 1.81 -4.77 26.78
C LYS A 147 0.69 -5.72 26.41
N ILE A 148 0.55 -6.81 27.16
CA ILE A 148 -0.56 -7.76 26.99
C ILE A 148 -1.79 -7.19 27.71
N SER A 149 -2.79 -6.72 26.97
CA SER A 149 -4.12 -6.51 27.51
C SER A 149 -4.78 -7.88 27.70
N ARG A 150 -4.85 -8.34 28.96
CA ARG A 150 -5.61 -9.55 29.28
C ARG A 150 -7.08 -9.28 28.97
N VAL A 151 -7.64 -10.00 28.02
CA VAL A 151 -9.10 -10.12 27.87
C VAL A 151 -9.57 -10.88 29.11
N SER A 152 -10.22 -10.19 30.05
CA SER A 152 -10.93 -10.86 31.13
C SER A 152 -12.09 -11.62 30.49
N SER A 153 -11.95 -12.93 30.34
CA SER A 153 -13.04 -13.83 30.01
C SER A 153 -14.11 -13.67 31.10
N GLY A 154 -15.16 -12.92 30.79
CA GLY A 154 -16.35 -12.87 31.62
C GLY A 154 -16.93 -14.27 31.68
N THR A 155 -16.92 -14.86 32.87
CA THR A 155 -17.77 -16.00 33.21
C THR A 155 -19.22 -15.58 32.98
N GLU A 156 -19.84 -16.13 31.93
CA GLU A 156 -21.30 -16.20 31.83
C GLU A 156 -21.80 -17.03 33.03
N SER A 157 -22.60 -16.39 33.86
CA SER A 157 -23.35 -16.99 34.98
C SER A 157 -24.78 -17.26 34.56
#